data_AF-Q21NC1-F1
#
_entry.id   AF-Q21NC1-F1
#
_cell.length_a   1.000
_cell.length_b   1.000
_cell.length_c   1.000
_cell.angle_alpha   90.00
_cell.angle_beta   90.00
_cell.angle_gamma   90.00
#
_symmetry.space_group_name_H-M   'P 1'
#
loop_
_entity.id
_entity.type
_entity.pdbx_description
1 polymer ?
#
loop_
_entity_poly.entity_id
_entity_poly.type
_entity_poly.pdbx_seq_one_letter_code
_entity_poly.pdbx_strand_id
1 'polypeptide(L)'
;MTHIQTLQRINDHSLLAAFSQGFSQALSYGQISQLAGWLRHNITSIKEAVPAYSQVFIEWDDTLTYIDISQALNAALKNIQTITQPHATAEAPQPLTVQVCYHPSVAPDLYNVATTLGLSEQDVIRQHLKANYQIQAIGFMPGFAYLGGLPDNLRIPRRANPRTQVPAGSVAIAENQTAVYPLAAPGGWHLIGCSPAPLGDPNILESAHKQKENNTLSVGKAVKFEQISLEQFNRIAQQREQSKPQNHLPSQSTFTTRNPTSHMTILQTGPLALLQDTGRKQVQHLGVSQCGSLDNYAYQWANKLLGNAPNSPAIEITLGLFKARFNAPTTIAIAGADCHATLNNRPLHNWASHRVNTGDTLAFGGARSGARAYLAVAGGFECATLFDSCAMNPKEHWPQTASQLSAKQNVGYRSNSQPPLKMAPWYKQPNYQQELVLRVYPSYQFDQFGANEIDKLCSENYQIHSHSDRMGYRLEGANIHWQHGGISSEPIAFGSVQIPPSGQPIVLLNDRQTLGGYPKIGCVKAEDCWQLAQRQAGQSVRFEFIEWD
;
A
#
# COMPACT_ATOMS: atom_id res chain seq x y z
N MET A 1 -31.49 0.49 8.81
CA MET A 1 -30.28 -0.06 8.18
C MET A 1 -30.69 -1.16 7.20
N THR A 2 -31.25 -0.82 6.04
CA THR A 2 -31.83 -1.83 5.11
C THR A 2 -30.84 -2.41 4.10
N HIS A 3 -29.63 -1.83 3.96
CA HIS A 3 -28.66 -2.23 2.93
C HIS A 3 -27.34 -2.82 3.48
N ILE A 4 -26.98 -2.55 4.73
CA ILE A 4 -25.77 -3.08 5.34
C ILE A 4 -26.08 -4.50 5.84
N GLN A 5 -25.41 -5.50 5.27
CA GLN A 5 -25.53 -6.89 5.68
C GLN A 5 -24.66 -7.17 6.91
N THR A 6 -23.43 -6.68 6.91
CA THR A 6 -22.51 -6.80 8.05
C THR A 6 -21.72 -5.51 8.25
N LEU A 7 -21.48 -5.16 9.51
CA LEU A 7 -20.62 -4.05 9.89
C LEU A 7 -19.61 -4.56 10.92
N GLN A 8 -18.39 -4.85 10.49
CA GLN A 8 -17.37 -5.47 11.32
C GLN A 8 -16.30 -4.46 11.68
N ARG A 9 -16.03 -4.26 12.97
CA ARG A 9 -14.84 -3.52 13.41
C ARG A 9 -13.60 -4.39 13.17
N ILE A 10 -12.54 -3.80 12.62
CA ILE A 10 -11.33 -4.54 12.23
C ILE A 10 -10.18 -4.27 13.20
N ASN A 11 -9.97 -3.01 13.55
CA ASN A 11 -9.10 -2.58 14.66
C ASN A 11 -9.65 -1.28 15.28
N ASP A 12 -8.83 -0.59 16.08
CA ASP A 12 -9.20 0.66 16.75
C ASP A 12 -9.74 1.75 15.82
N HIS A 13 -9.21 1.80 14.60
CA HIS A 13 -9.41 2.90 13.66
C HIS A 13 -9.89 2.44 12.30
N SER A 14 -10.46 1.22 12.20
CA SER A 14 -11.00 0.74 10.94
C SER A 14 -12.17 -0.21 11.08
N LEU A 15 -13.02 -0.21 10.05
CA LEU A 15 -14.16 -1.12 9.93
C LEU A 15 -14.36 -1.55 8.48
N LEU A 16 -15.07 -2.67 8.31
CA LEU A 16 -15.50 -3.21 7.03
C LEU A 16 -17.04 -3.27 7.00
N ALA A 17 -17.65 -2.52 6.10
CA ALA A 17 -19.09 -2.57 5.84
C ALA A 17 -19.35 -3.41 4.58
N ALA A 18 -20.14 -4.49 4.70
CA ALA A 18 -20.58 -5.30 3.57
C ALA A 18 -22.06 -5.05 3.28
N PHE A 19 -22.38 -5.01 1.98
CA PHE A 19 -23.71 -4.75 1.45
C PHE A 19 -24.21 -5.99 0.70
N SER A 20 -25.52 -6.23 0.75
CA SER A 20 -26.13 -7.37 0.08
C SER A 20 -26.02 -7.26 -1.45
N GLN A 21 -25.71 -8.38 -2.11
CA GLN A 21 -25.80 -8.52 -3.57
C GLN A 21 -27.08 -9.29 -3.94
N GLY A 22 -27.71 -8.91 -5.06
CA GLY A 22 -28.76 -9.74 -5.69
C GLY A 22 -30.22 -9.50 -5.26
N PHE A 23 -30.52 -8.53 -4.40
CA PHE A 23 -31.89 -8.09 -4.13
C PHE A 23 -32.24 -6.82 -4.93
N SER A 24 -33.52 -6.52 -5.12
CA SER A 24 -34.00 -5.28 -5.79
C SER A 24 -33.51 -3.98 -5.12
N GLN A 25 -32.90 -4.09 -3.93
CA GLN A 25 -32.33 -3.02 -3.13
C GLN A 25 -30.79 -3.09 -3.01
N ALA A 26 -30.09 -3.98 -3.74
CA ALA A 26 -28.63 -4.07 -3.70
C ALA A 26 -27.97 -2.82 -4.30
N LEU A 27 -26.92 -2.32 -3.66
CA LEU A 27 -26.13 -1.22 -4.22
C LEU A 27 -25.29 -1.73 -5.39
N SER A 28 -25.33 -1.00 -6.51
CA SER A 28 -24.40 -1.20 -7.62
C SER A 28 -22.96 -0.87 -7.22
N TYR A 29 -21.98 -1.41 -7.95
CA TYR A 29 -20.56 -1.07 -7.75
C TYR A 29 -20.30 0.44 -7.84
N GLY A 30 -21.00 1.14 -8.74
CA GLY A 30 -20.93 2.59 -8.84
C GLY A 30 -21.43 3.31 -7.60
N GLN A 31 -22.54 2.85 -7.00
CA GLN A 31 -23.05 3.41 -5.74
C GLN A 31 -22.13 3.10 -4.55
N ILE A 32 -21.51 1.91 -4.50
CA ILE A 32 -20.48 1.58 -3.50
C ILE A 32 -19.28 2.52 -3.62
N SER A 33 -18.85 2.82 -4.85
CA SER A 33 -17.78 3.78 -5.14
C SER A 33 -18.16 5.21 -4.74
N GLN A 34 -19.38 5.64 -5.03
CA GLN A 34 -19.92 6.94 -4.60
C GLN A 34 -20.00 7.07 -3.08
N LEU A 35 -20.35 5.99 -2.36
CA LEU A 35 -20.38 5.95 -0.90
C LEU A 35 -19.01 6.20 -0.30
N ALA A 36 -18.01 5.45 -0.76
CA ALA A 36 -16.62 5.64 -0.34
C ALA A 36 -16.12 7.05 -0.71
N GLY A 37 -16.47 7.53 -1.92
CA GLY A 37 -16.20 8.89 -2.35
C GLY A 37 -16.78 9.93 -1.38
N TRP A 38 -18.07 9.85 -1.06
CA TRP A 38 -18.74 10.79 -0.16
C TRP A 38 -18.04 10.88 1.20
N LEU A 39 -17.65 9.74 1.79
CA LEU A 39 -16.93 9.69 3.07
C LEU A 39 -15.60 10.44 2.98
N ARG A 40 -14.79 10.19 1.93
CA ARG A 40 -13.49 10.85 1.73
C ARG A 40 -13.59 12.37 1.60
N HIS A 41 -14.65 12.87 0.96
CA HIS A 41 -14.81 14.30 0.71
C HIS A 41 -15.42 15.07 1.88
N ASN A 42 -16.35 14.46 2.61
CA ASN A 42 -17.14 15.17 3.61
C ASN A 42 -16.59 15.05 5.03
N ILE A 43 -15.60 14.17 5.26
CA ILE A 43 -15.09 13.88 6.61
C ILE A 43 -13.56 13.92 6.58
N THR A 44 -13.00 15.01 7.08
CA THR A 44 -11.55 15.29 7.08
C THR A 44 -10.72 14.20 7.77
N SER A 45 -11.26 13.59 8.83
CA SER A 45 -10.57 12.57 9.64
C SER A 45 -10.58 11.17 9.02
N ILE A 46 -11.17 10.99 7.83
CA ILE A 46 -11.08 9.74 7.06
C ILE A 46 -9.70 9.64 6.42
N LYS A 47 -8.92 8.66 6.85
CA LYS A 47 -7.63 8.29 6.25
C LYS A 47 -7.83 7.53 4.96
N GLU A 48 -8.75 6.56 4.94
CA GLU A 48 -9.08 5.77 3.76
C GLU A 48 -10.57 5.43 3.73
N ALA A 49 -11.13 5.39 2.52
CA ALA A 49 -12.36 4.67 2.25
C ALA A 49 -12.19 3.90 0.94
N VAL A 50 -12.24 2.57 0.99
CA VAL A 50 -11.85 1.68 -0.11
C VAL A 50 -13.08 0.87 -0.53
N PRO A 51 -13.68 1.17 -1.70
CA PRO A 51 -14.72 0.34 -2.28
C PRO A 51 -14.09 -0.92 -2.90
N ALA A 52 -14.62 -2.09 -2.58
CA ALA A 52 -14.23 -3.35 -3.19
C ALA A 52 -15.41 -4.30 -3.22
N TYR A 53 -15.83 -4.73 -4.40
CA TYR A 53 -17.02 -5.53 -4.62
C TYR A 53 -18.25 -4.87 -3.97
N SER A 54 -18.97 -5.57 -3.10
CA SER A 54 -20.06 -5.04 -2.29
C SER A 54 -19.61 -4.65 -0.88
N GLN A 55 -18.37 -4.20 -0.71
CA GLN A 55 -17.83 -3.77 0.57
C GLN A 55 -17.22 -2.36 0.48
N VAL A 56 -17.24 -1.66 1.61
CA VAL A 56 -16.43 -0.46 1.84
C VAL A 56 -15.63 -0.66 3.12
N PHE A 57 -14.31 -0.65 2.99
CA PHE A 57 -13.41 -0.53 4.12
C PHE A 57 -13.19 0.95 4.45
N ILE A 58 -13.19 1.29 5.73
CA ILE A 58 -13.06 2.66 6.20
C ILE A 58 -11.98 2.68 7.28
N GLU A 59 -11.02 3.61 7.16
CA GLU A 59 -9.98 3.88 8.14
C GLU A 59 -10.00 5.37 8.52
N TRP A 60 -9.86 5.68 9.81
CA TRP A 60 -9.92 7.05 10.33
C TRP A 60 -8.74 7.38 11.27
N ASP A 61 -8.65 8.63 11.72
CA ASP A 61 -7.69 9.06 12.74
C ASP A 61 -8.31 9.11 14.15
N ASP A 62 -7.49 9.41 15.15
CA ASP A 62 -7.88 9.33 16.56
C ASP A 62 -8.92 10.39 16.99
N THR A 63 -9.37 11.26 16.06
CA THR A 63 -10.41 12.26 16.33
C THR A 63 -11.83 11.73 16.16
N LEU A 64 -12.00 10.54 15.56
CA LEU A 64 -13.30 9.89 15.38
C LEU A 64 -13.39 8.55 16.12
N THR A 65 -14.62 8.20 16.51
CA THR A 65 -14.96 6.92 17.11
C THR A 65 -15.67 6.02 16.11
N TYR A 66 -15.81 4.73 16.45
CA TYR A 66 -16.64 3.79 15.69
C TYR A 66 -18.09 4.30 15.51
N ILE A 67 -18.65 4.95 16.53
CA ILE A 67 -20.02 5.47 16.50
C ILE A 67 -20.14 6.58 15.46
N ASP A 68 -19.18 7.51 15.42
CA ASP A 68 -19.16 8.60 14.46
C ASP A 68 -19.14 8.08 13.02
N ILE A 69 -18.30 7.07 12.76
CA ILE A 69 -18.20 6.44 11.43
C ILE A 69 -19.47 5.68 11.06
N SER A 70 -20.09 4.97 12.00
CA SER A 70 -21.36 4.29 11.76
C SER A 70 -22.47 5.27 11.42
N GLN A 71 -22.54 6.43 12.10
CA GLN A 71 -23.49 7.49 11.79
C GLN A 71 -23.21 8.13 10.43
N ALA A 72 -21.95 8.43 10.12
CA ALA A 72 -21.50 8.95 8.84
C ALA A 72 -21.86 8.02 7.68
N LEU A 73 -21.64 6.70 7.84
CA LEU A 73 -22.00 5.69 6.85
C LEU A 73 -23.51 5.69 6.58
N ASN A 74 -24.33 5.78 7.62
CA ASN A 74 -25.79 5.88 7.46
C ASN A 74 -26.21 7.18 6.75
N ALA A 75 -25.54 8.31 7.03
CA ALA A 75 -25.78 9.57 6.34
C ALA A 75 -25.41 9.48 4.84
N ALA A 76 -24.26 8.89 4.53
CA ALA A 76 -23.80 8.65 3.17
C ALA A 76 -24.79 7.77 2.38
N LEU A 77 -25.32 6.72 3.00
CA LEU A 77 -26.32 5.83 2.40
C LEU A 77 -27.63 6.57 2.07
N LYS A 78 -28.13 7.40 2.99
CA LYS A 78 -29.32 8.23 2.75
C LYS A 78 -29.10 9.19 1.58
N ASN A 79 -27.92 9.80 1.50
CA ASN A 79 -27.58 10.75 0.45
C ASN A 79 -27.61 10.10 -0.96
N ILE A 80 -27.02 8.90 -1.10
CA ILE A 80 -27.02 8.18 -2.38
C ILE A 80 -28.42 7.76 -2.78
N GLN A 81 -29.27 7.35 -1.84
CA GLN A 81 -30.68 7.02 -2.13
C GLN A 81 -31.43 8.24 -2.67
N THR A 82 -31.21 9.44 -2.13
CA THR A 82 -31.82 10.67 -2.65
C THR A 82 -31.33 11.05 -4.05
N ILE A 83 -30.05 10.80 -4.37
CA ILE A 83 -29.47 11.09 -5.70
C ILE A 83 -29.94 10.07 -6.75
N THR A 84 -30.23 8.82 -6.36
CA THR A 84 -30.64 7.75 -7.28
C THR A 84 -32.14 7.84 -7.68
N GLN A 85 -32.88 8.84 -7.18
CA GLN A 85 -34.20 9.18 -7.76
C GLN A 85 -33.99 9.62 -9.22
N PRO A 86 -34.81 9.16 -10.19
CA PRO A 86 -34.50 9.26 -11.61
C PRO A 86 -34.59 10.71 -12.11
N HIS A 87 -33.51 11.46 -11.98
CA HIS A 87 -33.24 12.57 -12.89
C HIS A 87 -32.69 11.98 -14.19
N ALA A 88 -33.62 11.71 -15.12
CA ALA A 88 -33.28 11.45 -16.51
C ALA A 88 -32.44 12.62 -17.04
N THR A 89 -31.32 12.30 -17.73
CA THR A 89 -30.46 13.15 -18.60
C THR A 89 -28.96 13.26 -18.25
N ALA A 90 -28.39 12.44 -17.37
CA ALA A 90 -26.93 12.27 -17.37
C ALA A 90 -26.52 11.24 -18.45
N GLU A 91 -25.72 11.65 -19.45
CA GLU A 91 -25.07 10.71 -20.37
C GLU A 91 -24.31 9.65 -19.58
N ALA A 92 -24.50 8.38 -19.94
CA ALA A 92 -23.76 7.29 -19.31
C ALA A 92 -22.25 7.52 -19.49
N PRO A 93 -21.43 7.42 -18.44
CA PRO A 93 -20.01 7.68 -18.54
C PRO A 93 -19.38 6.79 -19.62
N GLN A 94 -18.56 7.36 -20.51
CA GLN A 94 -17.88 6.56 -21.53
C GLN A 94 -17.05 5.44 -20.89
N PRO A 95 -17.04 4.22 -21.46
CA PRO A 95 -16.25 3.13 -20.93
C PRO A 95 -14.75 3.41 -21.09
N LEU A 96 -13.96 2.84 -20.19
CA LEU A 96 -12.51 2.84 -20.32
C LEU A 96 -12.10 1.79 -21.37
N THR A 97 -11.48 2.24 -22.45
CA THR A 97 -11.01 1.36 -23.52
C THR A 97 -9.60 0.87 -23.24
N VAL A 98 -9.39 -0.45 -23.24
CA VAL A 98 -8.09 -1.09 -23.11
C VAL A 98 -7.73 -1.78 -24.42
N GLN A 99 -6.63 -1.34 -25.04
CA GLN A 99 -6.09 -1.98 -26.24
C GLN A 99 -5.31 -3.24 -25.87
N VAL A 100 -5.53 -4.34 -26.60
CA VAL A 100 -4.95 -5.66 -26.31
C VAL A 100 -4.44 -6.33 -27.57
N CYS A 101 -3.22 -6.84 -27.50
CA CYS A 101 -2.66 -7.75 -28.48
C CYS A 101 -2.83 -9.20 -27.99
N TYR A 102 -3.43 -10.04 -28.83
CA TYR A 102 -3.64 -11.48 -28.58
C TYR A 102 -2.65 -12.36 -29.36
N HIS A 103 -1.55 -11.79 -29.83
CA HIS A 103 -0.55 -12.55 -30.60
C HIS A 103 0.13 -13.59 -29.69
N PRO A 104 0.43 -14.82 -30.16
CA PRO A 104 1.01 -15.89 -29.34
C PRO A 104 2.27 -15.51 -28.57
N SER A 105 3.08 -14.57 -29.09
CA SER A 105 4.29 -14.08 -28.41
C SER A 105 4.03 -13.29 -27.13
N VAL A 106 2.81 -12.78 -26.93
CA VAL A 106 2.41 -12.00 -25.75
C VAL A 106 1.17 -12.58 -25.05
N ALA A 107 0.67 -13.72 -25.53
CA ALA A 107 -0.53 -14.42 -25.06
C ALA A 107 -0.21 -15.90 -24.76
N PRO A 108 0.74 -16.20 -23.85
CA PRO A 108 1.34 -17.53 -23.75
C PRO A 108 0.38 -18.63 -23.29
N ASP A 109 -0.77 -18.27 -22.70
CA ASP A 109 -1.77 -19.25 -22.27
C ASP A 109 -2.98 -19.35 -23.20
N LEU A 110 -3.10 -18.49 -24.22
CA LEU A 110 -4.32 -18.42 -25.04
C LEU A 110 -4.67 -19.76 -25.69
N TYR A 111 -3.69 -20.43 -26.29
CA TYR A 111 -3.87 -21.77 -26.87
C TYR A 111 -4.33 -22.82 -25.85
N ASN A 112 -3.69 -22.85 -24.67
CA ASN A 112 -4.01 -23.82 -23.61
C ASN A 112 -5.39 -23.55 -23.00
N VAL A 113 -5.75 -22.27 -22.82
CA VAL A 113 -7.08 -21.84 -22.38
C VAL A 113 -8.14 -22.29 -23.39
N ALA A 114 -7.94 -22.00 -24.67
CA ALA A 114 -8.86 -22.39 -25.74
C ALA A 114 -9.07 -23.91 -25.77
N THR A 115 -7.97 -24.68 -25.73
CA THR A 115 -8.01 -26.14 -25.70
C THR A 115 -8.74 -26.69 -24.47
N THR A 116 -8.46 -26.15 -23.29
CA THR A 116 -9.10 -26.58 -22.03
C THR A 116 -10.61 -26.33 -22.03
N LEU A 117 -11.05 -25.23 -22.66
CA LEU A 117 -12.45 -24.83 -22.74
C LEU A 117 -13.18 -25.44 -23.95
N GLY A 118 -12.50 -26.18 -24.82
CA GLY A 118 -13.07 -26.71 -26.06
C GLY A 118 -13.45 -25.62 -27.07
N LEU A 119 -12.72 -24.52 -27.10
CA LEU A 119 -12.93 -23.36 -27.97
C LEU A 119 -11.74 -23.19 -28.94
N SER A 120 -11.94 -22.43 -30.02
CA SER A 120 -10.80 -21.90 -30.79
C SER A 120 -10.22 -20.65 -30.11
N GLU A 121 -8.94 -20.32 -30.36
CA GLU A 121 -8.34 -19.07 -29.87
C GLU A 121 -9.14 -17.84 -30.32
N GLN A 122 -9.67 -17.86 -31.55
CA GLN A 122 -10.50 -16.78 -32.08
C GLN A 122 -11.86 -16.68 -31.37
N ASP A 123 -12.43 -17.80 -30.91
CA ASP A 123 -13.65 -17.76 -30.10
C ASP A 123 -13.38 -17.16 -28.72
N VAL A 124 -12.25 -17.52 -28.08
CA VAL A 124 -11.82 -16.92 -26.82
C VAL A 124 -11.66 -15.40 -26.97
N ILE A 125 -10.92 -14.95 -28.00
CA ILE A 125 -10.72 -13.52 -28.29
C ILE A 125 -12.07 -12.83 -28.54
N ARG A 126 -12.92 -13.38 -29.41
CA ARG A 126 -14.22 -12.76 -29.77
C ARG A 126 -15.13 -12.61 -28.56
N GLN A 127 -15.19 -13.63 -27.70
CA GLN A 127 -16.02 -13.61 -26.51
C GLN A 127 -15.46 -12.65 -25.46
N HIS A 128 -14.14 -12.63 -25.28
CA HIS A 128 -13.49 -11.68 -24.37
C HIS A 128 -13.74 -10.24 -24.81
N LEU A 129 -13.63 -9.92 -26.10
CA LEU A 129 -13.88 -8.56 -26.63
C LEU A 129 -15.35 -8.12 -26.57
N LYS A 130 -16.30 -9.05 -26.70
CA LYS A 130 -17.75 -8.74 -26.73
C LYS A 130 -18.35 -8.53 -25.33
N ALA A 131 -17.70 -9.03 -24.29
CA ALA A 131 -18.22 -8.99 -22.93
C ALA A 131 -18.29 -7.56 -22.36
N ASN A 132 -19.26 -7.33 -21.48
CA ASN A 132 -19.48 -6.06 -20.80
C ASN A 132 -18.79 -6.11 -19.44
N TYR A 133 -17.60 -5.53 -19.34
CA TYR A 133 -16.85 -5.53 -18.10
C TYR A 133 -17.14 -4.32 -17.24
N GLN A 134 -17.07 -4.54 -15.93
CA GLN A 134 -17.06 -3.48 -14.92
C GLN A 134 -15.96 -3.74 -13.92
N ILE A 135 -15.32 -2.67 -13.45
CA ILE A 135 -14.37 -2.73 -12.36
C ILE A 135 -15.12 -3.05 -11.07
N GLN A 136 -14.88 -4.22 -10.50
CA GLN A 136 -15.52 -4.64 -9.25
C GLN A 136 -14.65 -4.29 -8.03
N ALA A 137 -13.33 -4.28 -8.19
CA ALA A 137 -12.39 -3.88 -7.15
C ALA A 137 -11.08 -3.40 -7.77
N ILE A 138 -10.32 -2.56 -7.06
CA ILE A 138 -8.97 -2.12 -7.45
C ILE A 138 -8.04 -2.37 -6.26
N GLY A 139 -6.94 -3.08 -6.49
CA GLY A 139 -5.98 -3.44 -5.45
C GLY A 139 -5.10 -4.60 -5.85
N PHE A 140 -4.41 -5.25 -4.90
CA PHE A 140 -3.27 -6.16 -5.10
C PHE A 140 -1.97 -5.44 -5.51
N MET A 141 -2.04 -4.46 -6.41
CA MET A 141 -0.99 -3.50 -6.71
C MET A 141 -1.60 -2.21 -7.30
N PRO A 142 -0.83 -1.10 -7.42
CA PRO A 142 -1.33 0.14 -8.00
C PRO A 142 -2.00 -0.06 -9.37
N GLY A 143 -3.27 0.35 -9.45
CA GLY A 143 -4.08 0.31 -10.68
C GLY A 143 -4.55 -1.07 -11.14
N PHE A 144 -4.32 -2.15 -10.37
CA PHE A 144 -4.76 -3.49 -10.77
C PHE A 144 -6.27 -3.61 -10.52
N ALA A 145 -7.03 -3.68 -11.61
CA ALA A 145 -8.48 -3.73 -11.59
C ALA A 145 -8.99 -5.15 -11.81
N TYR A 146 -9.81 -5.63 -10.87
CA TYR A 146 -10.57 -6.87 -11.00
C TYR A 146 -11.83 -6.59 -11.81
N LEU A 147 -11.87 -7.10 -13.05
CA LEU A 147 -12.98 -6.90 -13.96
C LEU A 147 -13.90 -8.11 -13.93
N GLY A 148 -15.15 -7.91 -13.51
CA GLY A 148 -16.19 -8.92 -13.64
C GLY A 148 -16.95 -8.79 -14.96
N GLY A 149 -17.78 -9.78 -15.27
CA GLY A 149 -18.50 -9.87 -16.55
C GLY A 149 -17.83 -10.79 -17.57
N LEU A 150 -16.81 -11.56 -17.15
CA LEU A 150 -16.24 -12.61 -17.99
C LEU A 150 -17.34 -13.65 -18.31
N PRO A 151 -17.55 -14.01 -19.59
CA PRO A 151 -18.54 -15.01 -19.97
C PRO A 151 -18.33 -16.35 -19.26
N ASP A 152 -19.40 -17.04 -18.87
CA ASP A 152 -19.32 -18.31 -18.13
C ASP A 152 -18.56 -19.40 -18.87
N ASN A 153 -18.59 -19.39 -20.20
CA ASN A 153 -17.84 -20.33 -21.04
C ASN A 153 -16.35 -19.98 -21.20
N LEU A 154 -15.90 -18.83 -20.67
CA LEU A 154 -14.49 -18.49 -20.49
C LEU A 154 -14.01 -18.70 -19.04
N ARG A 155 -14.88 -19.17 -18.15
CA ARG A 155 -14.54 -19.43 -16.75
C ARG A 155 -13.52 -20.56 -16.67
N ILE A 156 -12.36 -20.26 -16.09
CA ILE A 156 -11.28 -21.24 -15.91
C ILE A 156 -10.59 -21.00 -14.56
N PRO A 157 -10.36 -22.04 -13.73
CA PRO A 157 -9.69 -21.85 -12.46
C PRO A 157 -8.27 -21.32 -12.63
N ARG A 158 -7.74 -20.68 -11.58
CA ARG A 158 -6.33 -20.28 -11.54
C ARG A 158 -5.39 -21.44 -11.86
N ARG A 159 -4.20 -21.12 -12.35
CA ARG A 159 -3.11 -22.09 -12.51
C ARG A 159 -2.80 -22.72 -11.15
N ALA A 160 -2.62 -24.04 -11.15
CA ALA A 160 -2.17 -24.77 -9.96
C ALA A 160 -0.81 -24.26 -9.45
N ASN A 161 0.09 -23.92 -10.39
CA ASN A 161 1.39 -23.33 -10.11
C ASN A 161 1.42 -21.87 -10.62
N PRO A 162 1.41 -20.88 -9.72
CA PRO A 162 1.54 -19.48 -10.09
C PRO A 162 2.89 -19.20 -10.75
N ARG A 163 2.92 -18.24 -11.69
CA ARG A 163 4.17 -17.70 -12.22
C ARG A 163 4.85 -16.87 -11.15
N THR A 164 6.17 -17.01 -11.05
CA THR A 164 7.00 -16.12 -10.24
C THR A 164 7.04 -14.70 -10.81
N GLN A 165 6.84 -14.55 -12.12
CA GLN A 165 6.78 -13.26 -12.79
C GLN A 165 5.77 -13.28 -13.93
N VAL A 166 4.79 -12.38 -13.87
CA VAL A 166 3.88 -12.00 -14.94
C VAL A 166 4.35 -10.64 -15.47
N PRO A 167 4.55 -10.46 -16.78
CA PRO A 167 4.96 -9.17 -17.35
C PRO A 167 3.90 -8.09 -17.14
N ALA A 168 4.34 -6.84 -16.96
CA ALA A 168 3.45 -5.68 -17.00
C ALA A 168 2.71 -5.62 -18.36
N GLY A 169 1.46 -5.17 -18.33
CA GLY A 169 0.55 -5.15 -19.47
C GLY A 169 -0.22 -6.45 -19.69
N SER A 170 0.18 -7.58 -19.08
CA SER A 170 -0.48 -8.88 -19.33
C SER A 170 -1.98 -8.81 -19.04
N VAL A 171 -2.79 -9.22 -20.02
CA VAL A 171 -4.24 -9.40 -19.89
C VAL A 171 -4.49 -10.86 -19.55
N ALA A 172 -5.18 -11.08 -18.44
CA ALA A 172 -5.34 -12.42 -17.88
C ALA A 172 -6.78 -12.71 -17.48
N ILE A 173 -7.11 -14.00 -17.41
CA ILE A 173 -8.39 -14.50 -16.89
C ILE A 173 -8.16 -15.52 -15.78
N ALA A 174 -9.05 -15.51 -14.79
CA ALA A 174 -9.17 -16.55 -13.77
C ALA A 174 -10.55 -16.48 -13.12
N GLU A 175 -11.07 -17.65 -12.76
CA GLU A 175 -12.44 -17.79 -12.28
C GLU A 175 -13.40 -17.07 -13.25
N ASN A 176 -14.26 -16.18 -12.74
CA ASN A 176 -15.20 -15.38 -13.51
C ASN A 176 -14.70 -13.95 -13.78
N GLN A 177 -13.39 -13.72 -13.77
CA GLN A 177 -12.79 -12.39 -13.86
C GLN A 177 -11.72 -12.29 -14.94
N THR A 178 -11.53 -11.07 -15.45
CA THR A 178 -10.36 -10.67 -16.23
C THR A 178 -9.65 -9.49 -15.56
N ALA A 179 -8.37 -9.29 -15.86
CA ALA A 179 -7.57 -8.20 -15.31
C ALA A 179 -6.43 -7.85 -16.27
N VAL A 180 -5.89 -6.65 -16.10
CA VAL A 180 -4.67 -6.18 -16.76
C VAL A 180 -3.63 -5.94 -15.67
N TYR A 181 -2.49 -6.63 -15.72
CA TYR A 181 -1.39 -6.46 -14.76
C TYR A 181 -0.68 -5.13 -15.02
N PRO A 182 -0.72 -4.14 -14.11
CA PRO A 182 -0.09 -2.85 -14.39
C PRO A 182 1.43 -2.85 -14.24
N LEU A 183 1.92 -3.68 -13.32
CA LEU A 183 3.33 -3.88 -13.04
C LEU A 183 3.65 -5.37 -13.14
N ALA A 184 4.95 -5.67 -13.24
CA ALA A 184 5.41 -7.05 -13.19
C ALA A 184 5.26 -7.59 -11.75
N ALA A 185 4.61 -8.74 -11.59
CA ALA A 185 4.41 -9.38 -10.29
C ALA A 185 4.21 -10.89 -10.42
N PRO A 186 4.37 -11.68 -9.36
CA PRO A 186 3.92 -13.07 -9.34
C PRO A 186 2.40 -13.15 -9.59
N GLY A 187 1.93 -14.21 -10.25
CA GLY A 187 0.51 -14.34 -10.57
C GLY A 187 0.09 -15.72 -11.08
N GLY A 188 -1.09 -16.17 -10.66
CA GLY A 188 -1.66 -17.48 -11.03
C GLY A 188 -2.72 -17.42 -12.13
N TRP A 189 -2.90 -16.28 -12.79
CA TRP A 189 -3.94 -16.13 -13.82
C TRP A 189 -3.42 -16.57 -15.19
N HIS A 190 -4.33 -16.95 -16.10
CA HIS A 190 -3.99 -17.37 -17.45
C HIS A 190 -3.84 -16.16 -18.36
N LEU A 191 -2.66 -15.98 -18.96
CA LEU A 191 -2.31 -14.81 -19.77
C LEU A 191 -2.78 -15.01 -21.21
N ILE A 192 -3.85 -14.32 -21.59
CA ILE A 192 -4.50 -14.46 -22.89
C ILE A 192 -4.14 -13.34 -23.87
N GLY A 193 -3.46 -12.29 -23.41
CA GLY A 193 -3.03 -11.18 -24.25
C GLY A 193 -2.17 -10.19 -23.49
N CYS A 194 -1.84 -9.06 -24.11
CA CYS A 194 -1.08 -7.99 -23.48
C CYS A 194 -1.51 -6.60 -23.96
N SER A 195 -1.59 -5.65 -23.03
CA SER A 195 -1.86 -4.24 -23.30
C SER A 195 -0.55 -3.43 -23.28
N PRO A 196 -0.30 -2.56 -24.27
CA PRO A 196 0.89 -1.73 -24.28
C PRO A 196 0.78 -0.52 -23.33
N ALA A 197 -0.42 -0.24 -22.81
CA ALA A 197 -0.73 0.90 -21.95
C ALA A 197 -1.60 0.46 -20.76
N PRO A 198 -0.99 -0.11 -19.70
CA PRO A 198 -1.75 -0.58 -18.54
C PRO A 198 -2.39 0.57 -17.74
N LEU A 199 -3.48 0.24 -17.04
CA LEU A 199 -4.29 1.19 -16.26
C LEU A 199 -3.64 1.77 -14.99
N GLY A 200 -2.49 1.23 -14.57
CA GLY A 200 -1.76 1.67 -13.36
C GLY A 200 -0.57 2.58 -13.64
N ASP A 201 -0.61 3.37 -14.72
CA ASP A 201 0.38 4.42 -14.96
C ASP A 201 0.37 5.44 -13.80
N PRO A 202 1.52 5.78 -13.20
CA PRO A 202 1.57 6.72 -12.07
C PRO A 202 0.90 8.06 -12.30
N ASN A 203 1.00 8.62 -13.50
CA ASN A 203 0.38 9.90 -13.82
C ASN A 203 -1.14 9.78 -13.87
N ILE A 204 -1.66 8.65 -14.38
CA ILE A 204 -3.10 8.36 -14.40
C ILE A 204 -3.62 8.23 -12.97
N LEU A 205 -2.90 7.51 -12.10
CA LEU A 205 -3.29 7.33 -10.71
C LEU A 205 -3.22 8.65 -9.93
N GLU A 206 -2.18 9.47 -10.12
CA GLU A 206 -2.04 10.79 -9.50
C GLU A 206 -3.16 11.75 -9.94
N SER A 207 -3.50 11.76 -11.24
CA SER A 207 -4.63 12.53 -11.77
C SER A 207 -5.97 12.05 -11.20
N ALA A 208 -6.13 10.74 -11.02
CA ALA A 208 -7.31 10.16 -10.38
C ALA A 208 -7.44 10.56 -8.91
N HIS A 209 -6.33 10.55 -8.16
CA HIS A 209 -6.28 11.03 -6.78
C HIS A 209 -6.65 12.51 -6.67
N LYS A 210 -6.15 13.36 -7.58
CA LYS A 210 -6.47 14.79 -7.62
C LYS A 210 -7.86 15.12 -8.18
N GLN A 211 -8.64 14.11 -8.56
CA GLN A 211 -10.02 14.24 -9.05
C GLN A 211 -10.18 15.17 -10.26
N LYS A 212 -9.15 15.29 -11.09
CA LYS A 212 -9.14 16.27 -12.19
C LYS A 212 -9.81 15.79 -13.49
N GLU A 213 -10.25 14.53 -13.57
CA GLU A 213 -10.71 13.96 -14.85
C GLU A 213 -11.97 13.09 -14.73
N ASN A 214 -12.82 13.18 -15.77
CA ASN A 214 -14.09 12.46 -15.92
C ASN A 214 -13.90 10.99 -16.38
N ASN A 215 -12.66 10.51 -16.53
CA ASN A 215 -12.32 9.19 -17.07
C ASN A 215 -11.40 8.36 -16.16
N THR A 216 -11.55 8.53 -14.84
CA THR A 216 -10.69 7.94 -13.82
C THR A 216 -10.97 6.47 -13.54
N LEU A 217 -9.90 5.73 -13.23
CA LEU A 217 -9.98 4.34 -12.79
C LEU A 217 -10.75 4.26 -11.46
N SER A 218 -11.94 3.68 -11.47
CA SER A 218 -12.83 3.62 -10.30
C SER A 218 -13.72 2.38 -10.31
N VAL A 219 -14.08 1.91 -9.12
CA VAL A 219 -15.05 0.81 -8.96
C VAL A 219 -16.40 1.23 -9.56
N GLY A 220 -17.01 0.33 -10.34
CA GLY A 220 -18.24 0.54 -11.10
C GLY A 220 -18.04 1.08 -12.52
N LYS A 221 -16.85 1.56 -12.89
CA LYS A 221 -16.56 2.04 -14.25
C LYS A 221 -16.59 0.88 -15.24
N ALA A 222 -17.28 1.09 -16.36
CA ALA A 222 -17.34 0.13 -17.47
C ALA A 222 -15.99 0.09 -18.20
N VAL A 223 -15.59 -1.10 -18.64
CA VAL A 223 -14.35 -1.34 -19.38
C VAL A 223 -14.66 -2.10 -20.66
N LYS A 224 -14.03 -1.69 -21.76
CA LYS A 224 -14.13 -2.34 -23.06
C LYS A 224 -12.73 -2.70 -23.56
N PHE A 225 -12.56 -3.89 -24.12
CA PHE A 225 -11.32 -4.29 -24.76
C PHE A 225 -11.39 -4.08 -26.27
N GLU A 226 -10.28 -3.64 -26.85
CA GLU A 226 -10.13 -3.47 -28.29
C GLU A 226 -8.88 -4.19 -28.78
N GLN A 227 -9.04 -5.02 -29.82
CA GLN A 227 -7.93 -5.76 -30.38
C GLN A 227 -7.03 -4.84 -31.22
N ILE A 228 -5.72 -4.97 -31.03
CA ILE A 228 -4.69 -4.34 -31.85
C ILE A 228 -3.74 -5.38 -32.44
N SER A 229 -3.12 -5.06 -33.57
CA SER A 229 -2.10 -5.91 -34.19
C SER A 229 -0.80 -5.91 -33.37
N LEU A 230 0.05 -6.91 -33.58
CA LEU A 230 1.39 -6.94 -32.97
C LEU A 230 2.24 -5.73 -33.37
N GLU A 231 2.09 -5.25 -34.61
CA GLU A 231 2.79 -4.05 -35.09
C GLU A 231 2.35 -2.78 -34.33
N GLN A 232 1.04 -2.60 -34.14
CA GLN A 232 0.49 -1.50 -33.35
C GLN A 232 0.94 -1.59 -31.89
N PHE A 233 0.90 -2.78 -31.29
CA PHE A 233 1.37 -3.03 -29.93
C PHE A 233 2.83 -2.59 -29.76
N ASN A 234 3.73 -3.05 -30.64
CA ASN A 234 5.15 -2.71 -30.58
C ASN A 234 5.38 -1.20 -30.76
N ARG A 235 4.64 -0.56 -31.67
CA ARG A 235 4.73 0.89 -31.91
C ARG A 235 4.35 1.70 -30.67
N ILE A 236 3.23 1.36 -30.03
CA ILE A 236 2.75 2.04 -28.81
C ILE A 236 3.70 1.80 -27.64
N ALA A 237 4.16 0.55 -27.47
CA ALA A 237 5.12 0.19 -26.43
C ALA A 237 6.43 0.99 -26.57
N GLN A 238 6.99 1.06 -27.79
CA GLN A 238 8.19 1.84 -28.08
C GLN A 238 7.99 3.34 -27.83
N GLN A 239 6.87 3.91 -28.26
CA GLN A 239 6.54 5.32 -27.99
C GLN A 239 6.48 5.61 -26.50
N ARG A 240 5.88 4.71 -25.70
CA ARG A 240 5.83 4.85 -24.24
C ARG A 240 7.19 4.71 -23.59
N GLU A 241 8.04 3.78 -24.05
CA GLU A 241 9.41 3.68 -23.56
C GLU A 241 10.24 4.92 -23.87
N GLN A 242 10.06 5.52 -25.05
CA GLN A 242 10.69 6.79 -25.43
C GLN A 242 10.14 7.99 -24.66
N SER A 243 8.85 7.95 -24.27
CA SER A 243 8.19 9.00 -23.48
C SER A 243 8.44 8.88 -21.99
N LYS A 244 8.91 7.72 -21.50
CA LYS A 244 9.41 7.63 -20.12
C LYS A 244 10.54 8.64 -20.00
N PRO A 245 10.56 9.49 -18.96
CA PRO A 245 11.68 10.39 -18.74
C PRO A 245 12.97 9.55 -18.78
N GLN A 246 13.81 9.79 -19.79
CA GLN A 246 15.13 9.18 -19.87
C GLN A 246 15.89 9.47 -18.57
N ASN A 247 16.94 8.69 -18.27
CA ASN A 247 17.91 8.95 -17.19
C ASN A 247 18.65 10.30 -17.27
N HIS A 248 18.10 11.28 -17.99
CA HIS A 248 18.40 12.68 -17.84
C HIS A 248 17.46 13.27 -16.79
N LEU A 249 18.04 13.84 -15.73
CA LEU A 249 17.33 14.67 -14.76
C LEU A 249 16.17 15.40 -15.45
N PRO A 250 14.89 15.15 -15.10
CA PRO A 250 13.80 15.91 -15.66
C PRO A 250 13.97 17.35 -15.19
N SER A 251 14.45 18.20 -16.09
CA SER A 251 14.23 19.63 -15.98
C SER A 251 12.73 19.85 -16.10
N GLN A 252 12.15 20.41 -15.05
CA GLN A 252 10.83 21.07 -14.98
C GLN A 252 9.63 20.20 -14.58
N SER A 253 9.47 20.02 -13.27
CA SER A 253 8.21 20.38 -12.61
C SER A 253 8.52 20.94 -11.20
N THR A 254 8.49 22.28 -11.10
CA THR A 254 8.32 23.08 -9.88
C THR A 254 8.98 22.59 -8.58
N PHE A 255 10.29 22.43 -8.59
CA PHE A 255 11.12 22.83 -7.44
C PHE A 255 12.03 23.94 -7.93
N THR A 256 11.88 25.12 -7.33
CA THR A 256 12.79 26.23 -7.50
C THR A 256 14.17 25.81 -7.00
N THR A 257 15.13 25.80 -7.91
CA THR A 257 16.60 25.65 -7.76
C THR A 257 17.19 24.24 -7.98
N ARG A 258 17.94 24.13 -9.09
CA ARG A 258 19.01 23.14 -9.30
C ARG A 258 19.96 23.20 -8.10
N ASN A 259 20.21 22.06 -7.45
CA ASN A 259 21.00 21.91 -6.22
C ASN A 259 20.53 22.81 -5.07
N PRO A 260 19.82 22.28 -4.06
CA PRO A 260 19.50 23.07 -2.88
C PRO A 260 20.81 23.61 -2.29
N THR A 261 20.83 24.94 -2.04
CA THR A 261 22.01 25.64 -1.51
C THR A 261 22.49 25.01 -0.21
N SER A 262 21.56 24.45 0.57
CA SER A 262 21.80 23.65 1.78
C SER A 262 21.29 22.23 1.59
N HIS A 263 22.18 21.25 1.70
CA HIS A 263 21.91 19.85 1.47
C HIS A 263 22.81 18.91 2.25
N MET A 264 22.32 17.69 2.41
CA MET A 264 23.04 16.57 2.96
C MET A 264 23.36 15.60 1.82
N THR A 265 24.65 15.37 1.56
CA THR A 265 25.12 14.40 0.58
C THR A 265 25.17 13.02 1.22
N ILE A 266 24.44 12.06 0.65
CA ILE A 266 24.45 10.66 1.08
C ILE A 266 25.77 10.04 0.63
N LEU A 267 26.56 9.54 1.57
CA LEU A 267 27.81 8.82 1.30
C LEU A 267 27.59 7.30 1.24
N GLN A 268 26.70 6.80 2.11
CA GLN A 268 26.33 5.38 2.20
C GLN A 268 24.90 5.26 2.73
N THR A 269 24.11 4.35 2.19
CA THR A 269 22.68 4.19 2.53
C THR A 269 22.41 3.12 3.58
N GLY A 270 23.41 2.27 3.90
CA GLY A 270 23.16 1.00 4.58
C GLY A 270 22.31 0.06 3.71
N PRO A 271 21.65 -0.95 4.32
CA PRO A 271 20.74 -1.86 3.62
C PRO A 271 19.57 -1.16 2.92
N LEU A 272 18.95 -0.19 3.58
CA LEU A 272 17.83 0.59 3.04
C LEU A 272 17.68 1.92 3.78
N ALA A 273 17.62 3.02 3.03
CA ALA A 273 17.29 4.35 3.55
C ALA A 273 16.21 5.00 2.68
N LEU A 274 15.13 5.46 3.31
CA LEU A 274 13.97 6.02 2.63
C LEU A 274 13.58 7.36 3.26
N LEU A 275 13.21 8.33 2.43
CA LEU A 275 12.43 9.47 2.91
C LEU A 275 11.01 8.98 3.21
N GLN A 276 10.52 9.31 4.40
CA GLN A 276 9.20 8.97 4.87
C GLN A 276 8.58 10.17 5.58
N ASP A 277 7.28 10.32 5.41
CA ASP A 277 6.43 11.14 6.25
C ASP A 277 5.39 10.23 6.93
N THR A 278 4.22 10.77 7.33
CA THR A 278 3.17 9.94 7.95
C THR A 278 2.47 8.98 6.99
N GLY A 279 2.77 9.07 5.68
CA GLY A 279 2.18 8.26 4.63
C GLY A 279 1.14 9.01 3.80
N ARG A 280 0.79 8.41 2.67
CA ARG A 280 -0.29 8.84 1.79
C ARG A 280 -1.64 8.59 2.45
N LYS A 281 -2.61 9.43 2.11
CA LYS A 281 -4.00 9.29 2.55
C LYS A 281 -4.91 9.21 1.34
N GLN A 282 -6.01 8.50 1.48
CA GLN A 282 -7.08 8.37 0.50
C GLN A 282 -6.62 7.76 -0.84
N VAL A 283 -5.62 6.88 -0.83
CA VAL A 283 -5.05 6.29 -2.06
C VAL A 283 -5.31 4.80 -2.22
N GLN A 284 -5.73 4.09 -1.17
CA GLN A 284 -5.84 2.63 -1.23
C GLN A 284 -6.91 2.14 -2.20
N HIS A 285 -7.91 2.97 -2.49
CA HIS A 285 -8.92 2.72 -3.52
C HIS A 285 -8.36 2.65 -4.94
N LEU A 286 -7.13 3.11 -5.16
CA LEU A 286 -6.38 3.02 -6.41
C LEU A 286 -5.38 1.84 -6.41
N GLY A 287 -5.37 1.03 -5.35
CA GLY A 287 -4.37 -0.03 -5.16
C GLY A 287 -3.00 0.46 -4.70
N VAL A 288 -2.87 1.73 -4.34
CA VAL A 288 -1.62 2.35 -3.86
C VAL A 288 -1.49 2.17 -2.35
N SER A 289 -0.32 1.77 -1.89
CA SER A 289 -0.02 1.64 -0.47
C SER A 289 0.14 3.02 0.21
N GLN A 290 -0.26 3.09 1.48
CA GLN A 290 -0.13 4.30 2.30
C GLN A 290 1.32 4.62 2.61
N CYS A 291 2.19 3.62 2.74
CA CYS A 291 3.59 3.79 3.13
C CYS A 291 3.71 4.57 4.46
N GLY A 292 4.72 5.42 4.57
CA GLY A 292 5.04 6.21 5.76
C GLY A 292 6.05 5.51 6.66
N SER A 293 6.36 6.13 7.79
CA SER A 293 7.24 5.55 8.81
C SER A 293 6.69 4.22 9.34
N LEU A 294 7.52 3.16 9.32
CA LEU A 294 7.12 1.85 9.85
C LEU A 294 7.06 1.83 11.39
N ASP A 295 8.01 2.47 12.07
CA ASP A 295 7.89 2.86 13.47
C ASP A 295 7.54 4.35 13.55
N ASN A 296 6.23 4.62 13.53
CA ASN A 296 5.69 5.96 13.66
C ASN A 296 6.01 6.60 15.02
N TYR A 297 6.20 5.81 16.09
CA TYR A 297 6.52 6.36 17.41
C TYR A 297 7.90 7.04 17.42
N ALA A 298 8.92 6.35 16.92
CA ALA A 298 10.27 6.90 16.80
C ALA A 298 10.33 8.06 15.79
N TYR A 299 9.65 7.94 14.66
CA TYR A 299 9.53 9.02 13.67
C TYR A 299 8.92 10.30 14.27
N GLN A 300 7.81 10.19 15.00
CA GLN A 300 7.18 11.33 15.66
C GLN A 300 8.11 11.96 16.69
N TRP A 301 8.85 11.16 17.46
CA TRP A 301 9.84 11.68 18.42
C TRP A 301 10.99 12.43 17.76
N ALA A 302 11.57 11.90 16.67
CA ALA A 302 12.64 12.59 15.93
C ALA A 302 12.19 14.00 15.48
N ASN A 303 10.98 14.11 14.93
CA ASN A 303 10.41 15.39 14.53
C ASN A 303 10.06 16.29 15.74
N LYS A 304 9.45 15.73 16.79
CA LYS A 304 9.06 16.46 18.01
C LYS A 304 10.24 17.10 18.74
N LEU A 305 11.39 16.42 18.78
CA LEU A 305 12.62 16.94 19.40
C LEU A 305 13.09 18.23 18.72
N LEU A 306 12.79 18.41 17.43
CA LEU A 306 13.15 19.59 16.65
C LEU A 306 12.04 20.65 16.61
N GLY A 307 10.84 20.33 17.11
CA GLY A 307 9.65 21.19 16.96
C GLY A 307 9.09 21.20 15.54
N ASN A 308 9.39 20.17 14.75
CA ASN A 308 8.84 20.01 13.41
C ASN A 308 7.34 19.69 13.45
N ALA A 309 6.65 19.92 12.32
CA ALA A 309 5.29 19.44 12.16
C ALA A 309 5.24 17.90 12.20
N PRO A 310 4.15 17.27 12.66
CA PRO A 310 4.03 15.81 12.75
C PRO A 310 4.24 15.07 11.41
N ASN A 311 3.98 15.73 10.28
CA ASN A 311 4.17 15.18 8.93
C ASN A 311 5.48 15.63 8.25
N SER A 312 6.42 16.19 9.00
CA SER A 312 7.69 16.64 8.40
C SER A 312 8.55 15.45 7.93
N PRO A 313 9.00 15.46 6.65
CA PRO A 313 9.81 14.38 6.10
C PRO A 313 11.07 14.09 6.92
N ALA A 314 11.29 12.81 7.20
CA ALA A 314 12.47 12.28 7.88
C ALA A 314 13.03 11.09 7.10
N ILE A 315 14.30 10.74 7.36
CA ILE A 315 14.91 9.56 6.75
C ILE A 315 14.73 8.39 7.71
N GLU A 316 14.03 7.34 7.24
CA GLU A 316 14.00 6.02 7.87
C GLU A 316 15.24 5.23 7.41
N ILE A 317 16.03 4.76 8.37
CA ILE A 317 17.29 4.03 8.17
C ILE A 317 17.13 2.61 8.72
N THR A 318 17.16 1.62 7.85
CA THR A 318 17.02 0.21 8.20
C THR A 318 18.38 -0.41 8.55
N LEU A 319 18.52 -0.95 9.76
CA LEU A 319 19.70 -1.65 10.29
C LEU A 319 21.01 -0.83 10.34
N GLY A 320 20.93 0.50 10.18
CA GLY A 320 22.07 1.40 10.32
C GLY A 320 22.99 1.40 9.09
N LEU A 321 24.31 1.50 9.30
CA LEU A 321 25.34 1.58 8.25
C LEU A 321 25.14 2.74 7.25
N PHE A 322 24.43 3.77 7.68
CA PHE A 322 24.14 4.98 6.92
C PHE A 322 25.21 6.05 7.19
N LYS A 323 25.63 6.77 6.15
CA LYS A 323 26.62 7.85 6.28
C LYS A 323 26.26 9.01 5.37
N ALA A 324 26.35 10.22 5.88
CA ALA A 324 26.05 11.43 5.12
C ALA A 324 26.90 12.62 5.57
N ARG A 325 27.11 13.59 4.68
CA ARG A 325 27.86 14.82 4.94
C ARG A 325 26.97 16.04 4.74
N PHE A 326 27.04 16.99 5.66
CA PHE A 326 26.26 18.23 5.62
C PHE A 326 27.09 19.35 4.97
N ASN A 327 26.49 20.13 4.07
CA ASN A 327 27.16 21.28 3.45
C ASN A 327 26.83 22.63 4.15
N ALA A 328 25.87 22.63 5.06
CA ALA A 328 25.38 23.83 5.76
C ALA A 328 25.00 23.50 7.22
N PRO A 329 25.11 24.45 8.16
CA PRO A 329 24.78 24.18 9.55
C PRO A 329 23.26 24.00 9.77
N THR A 330 22.89 23.13 10.70
CA THR A 330 21.50 22.87 11.10
C THR A 330 21.44 22.12 12.44
N THR A 331 20.23 21.71 12.85
CA THR A 331 20.00 20.79 13.97
C THR A 331 19.32 19.54 13.47
N ILE A 332 19.84 18.39 13.85
CA ILE A 332 19.27 17.08 13.54
C ILE A 332 18.74 16.44 14.81
N ALA A 333 17.86 15.44 14.68
CA ALA A 333 17.49 14.56 15.77
C ALA A 333 17.49 13.11 15.30
N ILE A 334 17.84 12.22 16.23
CA ILE A 334 17.89 10.78 16.01
C ILE A 334 16.98 10.11 17.02
N ALA A 335 16.14 9.18 16.58
CA ALA A 335 15.32 8.33 17.44
C ALA A 335 15.14 6.94 16.81
N GLY A 336 14.59 5.98 17.57
CA GLY A 336 14.39 4.60 17.12
C GLY A 336 15.58 3.72 17.47
N ALA A 337 15.94 2.80 16.55
CA ALA A 337 17.01 1.83 16.75
C ALA A 337 18.33 2.48 17.21
N ASP A 338 19.01 1.83 18.16
CA ASP A 338 20.35 2.22 18.56
C ASP A 338 21.37 1.67 17.56
N CYS A 339 21.92 2.58 16.76
CA CYS A 339 22.90 2.28 15.72
C CYS A 339 24.23 2.99 16.00
N HIS A 340 24.56 3.33 17.26
CA HIS A 340 25.83 3.97 17.62
C HIS A 340 26.22 5.16 16.73
N ALA A 341 25.29 6.09 16.54
CA ALA A 341 25.52 7.23 15.65
C ALA A 341 26.69 8.11 16.13
N THR A 342 27.47 8.62 15.19
CA THR A 342 28.61 9.51 15.45
C THR A 342 28.60 10.72 14.52
N LEU A 343 29.10 11.86 15.00
CA LEU A 343 29.38 13.06 14.21
C LEU A 343 30.88 13.31 14.23
N ASN A 344 31.54 13.23 13.07
CA ASN A 344 33.01 13.30 12.97
C ASN A 344 33.71 12.35 13.96
N ASN A 345 33.23 11.10 14.05
CA ASN A 345 33.70 10.06 14.98
C ASN A 345 33.43 10.31 16.47
N ARG A 346 32.69 11.37 16.84
CA ARG A 346 32.25 11.60 18.23
C ARG A 346 30.87 10.97 18.44
N PRO A 347 30.65 10.15 19.48
CA PRO A 347 29.34 9.55 19.75
C PRO A 347 28.24 10.59 19.93
N LEU A 348 27.06 10.28 19.39
CA LEU A 348 25.83 11.02 19.62
C LEU A 348 24.90 10.23 20.54
N HIS A 349 24.15 10.93 21.39
CA HIS A 349 23.04 10.32 22.12
C HIS A 349 21.89 10.00 21.17
N ASN A 350 21.36 8.77 21.22
CA ASN A 350 20.10 8.42 20.58
C ASN A 350 18.92 9.11 21.32
N TRP A 351 17.76 9.21 20.67
CA TRP A 351 16.57 9.89 21.20
C TRP A 351 16.83 11.35 21.61
N ALA A 352 17.71 12.04 20.87
CA ALA A 352 18.15 13.40 21.17
C ALA A 352 18.43 14.20 19.89
N SER A 353 18.41 15.52 20.01
CA SER A 353 18.81 16.45 18.96
C SER A 353 20.26 16.91 19.12
N HIS A 354 20.93 17.19 18.00
CA HIS A 354 22.35 17.55 17.92
C HIS A 354 22.58 18.69 16.94
N ARG A 355 23.54 19.56 17.24
CA ARG A 355 24.03 20.58 16.28
C ARG A 355 24.93 19.94 15.24
N VAL A 356 24.81 20.41 14.02
CA VAL A 356 25.66 20.01 12.89
C VAL A 356 26.17 21.28 12.21
N ASN A 357 27.46 21.29 11.87
CA ASN A 357 28.12 22.37 11.14
C ASN A 357 28.38 21.96 9.68
N THR A 358 28.72 22.95 8.85
CA THR A 358 29.21 22.69 7.49
C THR A 358 30.43 21.76 7.51
N GLY A 359 30.41 20.73 6.66
CA GLY A 359 31.49 19.75 6.52
C GLY A 359 31.38 18.55 7.46
N ASP A 360 30.52 18.61 8.47
CA ASP A 360 30.33 17.51 9.41
C ASP A 360 29.82 16.26 8.70
N THR A 361 30.34 15.11 9.12
CA THR A 361 29.95 13.79 8.62
C THR A 361 29.27 13.00 9.72
N LEU A 362 28.00 12.67 9.51
CA LEU A 362 27.19 11.80 10.35
C LEU A 362 27.35 10.34 9.87
N ALA A 363 27.59 9.43 10.80
CA ALA A 363 27.71 8.00 10.50
C ALA A 363 26.96 7.16 11.54
N PHE A 364 26.15 6.22 11.07
CA PHE A 364 25.49 5.18 11.85
C PHE A 364 26.29 3.87 11.71
N GLY A 365 26.58 3.22 12.83
CA GLY A 365 27.03 1.82 12.87
C GLY A 365 25.89 0.84 12.57
N GLY A 366 26.13 -0.45 12.79
CA GLY A 366 25.08 -1.47 12.72
C GLY A 366 24.11 -1.36 13.90
N ALA A 367 22.84 -1.72 13.69
CA ALA A 367 21.82 -1.69 14.75
C ALA A 367 22.13 -2.70 15.87
N ARG A 368 22.33 -2.20 17.09
CA ARG A 368 22.50 -2.99 18.32
C ARG A 368 21.16 -3.40 18.93
N SER A 369 20.16 -2.54 18.84
CA SER A 369 18.80 -2.75 19.35
C SER A 369 17.82 -2.00 18.45
N GLY A 370 16.67 -2.60 18.18
CA GLY A 370 15.74 -2.10 17.16
C GLY A 370 16.22 -2.42 15.74
N ALA A 371 15.39 -2.10 14.75
CA ALA A 371 15.68 -2.32 13.33
C ALA A 371 15.65 -1.03 12.50
N ARG A 372 14.96 0.02 12.97
CA ARG A 372 14.72 1.25 12.20
C ARG A 372 15.08 2.48 13.02
N ALA A 373 16.05 3.25 12.55
CA ALA A 373 16.37 4.56 13.11
C ALA A 373 15.75 5.66 12.24
N TYR A 374 15.40 6.79 12.85
CA TYR A 374 14.89 7.97 12.14
C TYR A 374 15.85 9.12 12.33
N LEU A 375 16.24 9.73 11.22
CA LEU A 375 16.99 10.98 11.17
C LEU A 375 16.04 12.09 10.71
N ALA A 376 15.81 13.07 11.56
CA ALA A 376 15.08 14.30 11.22
C ALA A 376 16.04 15.49 11.18
N VAL A 377 15.68 16.51 10.41
CA VAL A 377 16.37 17.81 10.35
C VAL A 377 15.38 18.92 10.69
N ALA A 378 15.84 20.01 11.31
CA ALA A 378 14.96 21.09 11.72
C ALA A 378 14.29 21.74 10.51
N GLY A 379 12.96 21.77 10.49
CA GLY A 379 12.13 22.18 9.35
C GLY A 379 11.73 21.04 8.39
N GLY A 380 12.25 19.82 8.57
CA GLY A 380 12.01 18.67 7.69
C GLY A 380 12.93 18.66 6.45
N PHE A 381 13.14 17.48 5.88
CA PHE A 381 13.85 17.36 4.60
C PHE A 381 12.97 17.84 3.44
N GLU A 382 13.62 18.37 2.41
CA GLU A 382 12.96 18.71 1.15
C GLU A 382 12.83 17.48 0.27
N CYS A 383 11.65 17.28 -0.30
CA CYS A 383 11.32 16.11 -1.10
C CYS A 383 10.20 16.41 -2.08
N ALA A 384 10.22 15.74 -3.24
CA ALA A 384 9.06 15.68 -4.11
C ALA A 384 7.99 14.79 -3.46
N THR A 385 6.74 15.12 -3.73
CA THR A 385 5.59 14.35 -3.26
C THR A 385 4.86 13.71 -4.43
N LEU A 386 4.30 12.54 -4.17
CA LEU A 386 3.35 11.84 -5.02
C LEU A 386 2.17 11.46 -4.12
N PHE A 387 0.94 11.75 -4.55
CA PHE A 387 -0.26 11.66 -3.74
C PHE A 387 -0.15 12.46 -2.42
N ASP A 388 0.38 13.68 -2.53
CA ASP A 388 0.56 14.64 -1.43
C ASP A 388 1.47 14.15 -0.27
N SER A 389 2.27 13.11 -0.50
CA SER A 389 3.22 12.55 0.48
C SER A 389 4.56 12.22 -0.19
N CYS A 390 5.63 12.26 0.60
CA CYS A 390 6.97 11.85 0.20
C CYS A 390 7.27 10.37 0.47
N ALA A 391 6.34 9.68 1.12
CA ALA A 391 6.50 8.30 1.49
C ALA A 391 6.73 7.42 0.27
N MET A 392 7.66 6.47 0.43
CA MET A 392 8.14 5.64 -0.68
C MET A 392 8.04 4.15 -0.36
N ASN A 393 7.54 3.40 -1.35
CA ASN A 393 7.59 1.94 -1.42
C ASN A 393 8.35 1.53 -2.70
N PRO A 394 9.59 1.01 -2.58
CA PRO A 394 10.40 0.59 -3.73
C PRO A 394 9.72 -0.43 -4.65
N LYS A 395 8.77 -1.22 -4.14
CA LYS A 395 8.07 -2.26 -4.91
C LYS A 395 6.99 -1.73 -5.86
N GLU A 396 6.55 -0.48 -5.68
CA GLU A 396 5.53 0.14 -6.55
C GLU A 396 6.14 0.81 -7.79
N HIS A 397 7.47 0.88 -7.89
CA HIS A 397 8.20 1.37 -9.07
C HIS A 397 7.76 2.77 -9.55
N TRP A 398 7.55 3.71 -8.61
CA TRP A 398 7.25 5.10 -8.93
C TRP A 398 8.39 5.78 -9.73
N PRO A 399 8.10 6.84 -10.52
CA PRO A 399 9.12 7.62 -11.22
C PRO A 399 10.19 8.18 -10.28
N GLN A 400 11.39 8.45 -10.80
CA GLN A 400 12.60 8.79 -10.03
C GLN A 400 12.46 9.94 -9.01
N THR A 401 11.48 10.83 -9.19
CA THR A 401 11.19 11.94 -8.27
C THR A 401 10.85 11.46 -6.86
N ALA A 402 10.34 10.24 -6.70
CA ALA A 402 10.14 9.56 -5.43
C ALA A 402 10.91 8.24 -5.46
N SER A 403 12.24 8.27 -5.25
CA SER A 403 13.07 7.06 -5.27
C SER A 403 13.77 6.82 -3.94
N GLN A 404 14.09 5.56 -3.67
CA GLN A 404 14.96 5.15 -2.56
C GLN A 404 16.25 5.98 -2.58
N LEU A 405 16.74 6.38 -1.39
CA LEU A 405 17.97 7.16 -1.31
C LEU A 405 19.14 6.36 -1.88
N SER A 406 20.03 7.04 -2.59
CA SER A 406 21.21 6.44 -3.21
C SER A 406 22.50 7.19 -2.83
N ALA A 407 23.64 6.50 -2.91
CA ALA A 407 24.93 7.14 -2.68
C ALA A 407 25.16 8.28 -3.69
N LYS A 408 25.79 9.37 -3.22
CA LYS A 408 26.03 10.64 -3.94
C LYS A 408 24.78 11.48 -4.20
N GLN A 409 23.60 11.05 -3.75
CA GLN A 409 22.40 11.90 -3.79
C GLN A 409 22.53 13.05 -2.79
N ASN A 410 22.04 14.22 -3.18
CA ASN A 410 21.88 15.37 -2.28
C ASN A 410 20.41 15.47 -1.84
N VAL A 411 20.18 15.57 -0.54
CA VAL A 411 18.85 15.78 0.05
C VAL A 411 18.81 17.19 0.65
N GLY A 412 17.89 18.03 0.18
CA GLY A 412 17.77 19.42 0.60
C GLY A 412 17.21 19.58 2.02
N TYR A 413 17.59 20.66 2.69
CA TYR A 413 17.02 21.07 3.98
C TYR A 413 17.23 22.56 4.24
N ARG A 414 16.52 23.12 5.23
CA ARG A 414 16.70 24.52 5.66
C ARG A 414 17.92 24.68 6.57
N SER A 415 18.92 25.45 6.14
CA SER A 415 20.08 25.81 6.97
C SER A 415 19.75 26.79 8.08
N ASN A 416 20.66 26.92 9.05
CA ASN A 416 20.60 27.88 10.16
C ASN A 416 19.36 27.74 11.06
N SER A 417 18.60 26.65 10.93
CA SER A 417 17.54 26.30 11.85
C SER A 417 18.14 25.67 13.10
N GLN A 418 18.06 26.40 14.21
CA GLN A 418 18.73 26.06 15.46
C GLN A 418 17.78 26.03 16.67
N PRO A 419 16.74 25.18 16.69
CA PRO A 419 15.88 25.01 17.86
C PRO A 419 16.69 24.58 19.10
N PRO A 420 16.19 24.78 20.33
CA PRO A 420 16.85 24.29 21.54
C PRO A 420 17.13 22.80 21.47
N LEU A 421 18.30 22.36 21.97
CA LEU A 421 18.61 20.93 22.03
C LEU A 421 17.73 20.25 23.09
N LYS A 422 17.16 19.10 22.72
CA LYS A 422 16.27 18.29 23.54
C LYS A 422 16.70 16.84 23.52
N MET A 423 16.28 16.12 24.55
CA MET A 423 16.37 14.66 24.65
C MET A 423 15.02 14.12 25.12
N ALA A 424 14.59 12.99 24.57
CA ALA A 424 13.37 12.34 25.02
C ALA A 424 13.59 11.84 26.45
N PRO A 425 12.60 11.99 27.36
CA PRO A 425 12.69 11.40 28.69
C PRO A 425 12.90 9.88 28.61
N TRP A 426 13.70 9.31 29.51
CA TRP A 426 14.07 7.89 29.47
C TRP A 426 12.86 6.94 29.43
N TYR A 427 11.77 7.27 30.14
CA TYR A 427 10.53 6.47 30.18
C TYR A 427 9.68 6.56 28.90
N LYS A 428 10.09 7.40 27.94
CA LYS A 428 9.53 7.48 26.58
C LYS A 428 10.46 6.85 25.55
N GLN A 429 11.60 6.30 25.95
CA GLN A 429 12.52 5.55 25.08
C GLN A 429 12.18 4.06 25.20
N PRO A 430 11.68 3.40 24.13
CA PRO A 430 11.28 2.00 24.19
C PRO A 430 12.49 1.07 24.37
N ASN A 431 12.30 -0.02 25.12
CA ASN A 431 13.26 -1.12 25.15
C ASN A 431 12.92 -2.17 24.09
N TYR A 432 13.54 -2.09 22.91
CA TYR A 432 13.33 -3.04 21.82
C TYR A 432 13.89 -4.46 22.06
N GLN A 433 14.45 -4.74 23.25
CA GLN A 433 14.84 -6.09 23.67
C GLN A 433 13.81 -6.74 24.58
N GLN A 434 12.89 -5.97 25.16
CA GLN A 434 11.81 -6.53 25.97
C GLN A 434 10.95 -7.46 25.12
N GLU A 435 10.41 -8.51 25.71
CA GLU A 435 9.47 -9.42 25.05
C GLU A 435 8.33 -8.64 24.37
N LEU A 436 7.97 -9.03 23.15
CA LEU A 436 6.87 -8.43 22.41
C LEU A 436 5.64 -9.35 22.45
N VAL A 437 4.57 -8.86 23.02
CA VAL A 437 3.23 -9.44 22.87
C VAL A 437 2.42 -8.52 21.97
N LEU A 438 1.94 -9.05 20.85
CA LEU A 438 1.05 -8.36 19.94
C LEU A 438 -0.38 -8.60 20.38
N ARG A 439 -1.07 -7.53 20.77
CA ARG A 439 -2.50 -7.60 21.07
C ARG A 439 -3.27 -7.64 19.76
N VAL A 440 -4.22 -8.56 19.63
CA VAL A 440 -4.97 -8.83 18.40
C VAL A 440 -6.46 -8.68 18.67
N TYR A 441 -7.13 -7.86 17.88
CA TYR A 441 -8.59 -7.85 17.83
C TYR A 441 -9.09 -9.02 16.98
N PRO A 442 -9.98 -9.88 17.52
CA PRO A 442 -10.72 -10.86 16.73
C PRO A 442 -11.54 -10.13 15.65
N SER A 443 -11.21 -10.39 14.38
CA SER A 443 -11.86 -9.74 13.22
C SER A 443 -11.69 -10.57 11.95
N TYR A 444 -12.23 -10.09 10.83
CA TYR A 444 -12.25 -10.80 9.56
C TYR A 444 -12.89 -12.20 9.65
N GLN A 445 -12.10 -13.25 9.42
CA GLN A 445 -12.54 -14.64 9.38
C GLN A 445 -12.32 -15.37 10.70
N PHE A 446 -12.05 -14.66 11.80
CA PHE A 446 -11.80 -15.25 13.13
C PHE A 446 -12.75 -16.42 13.47
N ASP A 447 -14.07 -16.19 13.40
CA ASP A 447 -15.09 -17.21 13.74
C ASP A 447 -15.16 -18.41 12.77
N GLN A 448 -14.43 -18.34 11.64
CA GLN A 448 -14.34 -19.41 10.64
C GLN A 448 -13.11 -20.30 10.83
N PHE A 449 -12.15 -19.89 11.67
CA PHE A 449 -11.05 -20.73 12.11
C PHE A 449 -11.54 -21.72 13.17
N GLY A 450 -10.96 -22.93 13.18
CA GLY A 450 -11.24 -23.88 14.26
C GLY A 450 -10.70 -23.37 15.60
N ALA A 451 -11.41 -23.64 16.70
CA ALA A 451 -11.02 -23.20 18.05
C ALA A 451 -9.55 -23.56 18.39
N ASN A 452 -9.12 -24.78 18.06
CA ASN A 452 -7.73 -25.21 18.26
C ASN A 452 -6.70 -24.35 17.50
N GLU A 453 -7.06 -23.82 16.33
CA GLU A 453 -6.17 -22.96 15.52
C GLU A 453 -6.10 -21.55 16.08
N ILE A 454 -7.19 -21.07 16.69
CA ILE A 454 -7.22 -19.81 17.44
C ILE A 454 -6.32 -19.92 18.68
N ASP A 455 -6.45 -21.00 19.46
CA ASP A 455 -5.65 -21.23 20.67
C ASP A 455 -4.16 -21.40 20.36
N LYS A 456 -3.82 -22.06 19.24
CA LYS A 456 -2.42 -22.19 18.77
C LYS A 456 -1.73 -20.85 18.56
N LEU A 457 -2.44 -19.85 18.02
CA LEU A 457 -1.83 -18.54 17.75
C LEU A 457 -1.32 -17.86 19.03
N CYS A 458 -2.04 -18.02 20.16
CA CYS A 458 -1.72 -17.36 21.42
C CYS A 458 -0.84 -18.20 22.37
N SER A 459 -0.83 -19.52 22.21
CA SER A 459 -0.08 -20.43 23.10
C SER A 459 1.40 -20.58 22.74
N GLU A 460 1.79 -20.15 21.54
CA GLU A 460 3.13 -20.40 20.99
C GLU A 460 3.96 -19.12 20.79
N ASN A 461 5.28 -19.30 20.78
CA ASN A 461 6.21 -18.25 20.36
C ASN A 461 6.45 -18.34 18.84
N TYR A 462 6.46 -17.19 18.18
CA TYR A 462 6.81 -17.08 16.78
C TYR A 462 8.13 -16.35 16.61
N GLN A 463 8.99 -16.82 15.71
CA GLN A 463 10.22 -16.13 15.32
C GLN A 463 10.01 -15.30 14.07
N ILE A 464 10.66 -14.14 13.99
CA ILE A 464 10.59 -13.30 12.80
C ILE A 464 11.49 -13.88 11.72
N HIS A 465 10.91 -14.17 10.57
CA HIS A 465 11.64 -14.71 9.43
C HIS A 465 12.48 -13.63 8.73
N SER A 466 13.58 -14.05 8.13
CA SER A 466 14.54 -13.19 7.41
C SER A 466 13.95 -12.45 6.20
N HIS A 467 12.85 -12.95 5.64
CA HIS A 467 12.13 -12.33 4.51
C HIS A 467 11.03 -11.36 4.96
N SER A 468 11.11 -10.85 6.19
CA SER A 468 10.21 -9.81 6.72
C SER A 468 10.64 -8.43 6.22
N ASP A 469 9.68 -7.60 5.84
CA ASP A 469 9.95 -6.25 5.33
C ASP A 469 8.81 -5.28 5.67
N ARG A 470 8.78 -4.11 5.02
CA ARG A 470 7.78 -3.06 5.24
C ARG A 470 6.37 -3.44 4.78
N MET A 471 6.22 -4.46 3.91
CA MET A 471 4.91 -4.98 3.48
C MET A 471 4.29 -5.82 4.58
N GLY A 472 5.10 -6.67 5.21
CA GLY A 472 4.66 -7.47 6.33
C GLY A 472 5.76 -8.29 6.96
N TYR A 473 5.56 -8.57 8.25
CA TYR A 473 6.42 -9.41 9.04
C TYR A 473 5.95 -10.85 8.93
N ARG A 474 6.81 -11.69 8.35
CA ARG A 474 6.58 -13.13 8.19
C ARG A 474 7.08 -13.81 9.45
N LEU A 475 6.25 -14.66 10.02
CA LEU A 475 6.53 -15.32 11.28
C LEU A 475 6.68 -16.82 11.06
N GLU A 476 7.60 -17.43 11.80
CA GLU A 476 7.88 -18.86 11.80
C GLU A 476 7.56 -19.44 13.19
N GLY A 477 6.63 -20.39 13.23
CA GLY A 477 6.20 -21.06 14.44
C GLY A 477 5.15 -22.11 14.15
N ALA A 478 4.16 -22.25 15.05
CA ALA A 478 3.07 -23.19 14.86
C ALA A 478 2.23 -22.85 13.61
N ASN A 479 1.99 -23.87 12.78
CA ASN A 479 1.13 -23.74 11.59
C ASN A 479 -0.34 -23.58 12.00
N ILE A 480 -0.93 -22.48 11.54
CA ILE A 480 -2.37 -22.21 11.66
C ILE A 480 -3.06 -22.70 10.39
N HIS A 481 -3.98 -23.65 10.52
CA HIS A 481 -4.65 -24.26 9.38
C HIS A 481 -5.97 -23.56 9.06
N TRP A 482 -6.10 -23.18 7.79
CA TRP A 482 -7.36 -22.74 7.22
C TRP A 482 -8.02 -23.90 6.49
N GLN A 483 -9.19 -24.33 6.98
CA GLN A 483 -9.88 -25.53 6.47
C GLN A 483 -10.73 -25.25 5.22
N HIS A 484 -10.87 -24.00 4.82
CA HIS A 484 -11.66 -23.61 3.66
C HIS A 484 -10.76 -23.36 2.44
N GLY A 485 -11.35 -23.17 1.26
CA GLY A 485 -10.62 -22.72 0.08
C GLY A 485 -10.07 -21.29 0.22
N GLY A 486 -9.47 -20.74 -0.83
CA GLY A 486 -9.13 -19.32 -0.85
C GLY A 486 -10.36 -18.43 -0.66
N ILE A 487 -10.17 -17.25 -0.09
CA ILE A 487 -11.26 -16.26 0.02
C ILE A 487 -11.24 -15.32 -1.19
N SER A 488 -12.39 -14.70 -1.48
CA SER A 488 -12.43 -13.55 -2.39
C SER A 488 -11.52 -12.44 -1.87
N SER A 489 -10.82 -11.74 -2.77
CA SER A 489 -9.98 -10.62 -2.38
C SER A 489 -10.80 -9.56 -1.65
N GLU A 490 -10.35 -9.14 -0.48
CA GLU A 490 -11.01 -8.12 0.34
C GLU A 490 -10.02 -7.09 0.88
N PRO A 491 -10.48 -5.90 1.33
CA PRO A 491 -9.61 -4.88 1.92
C PRO A 491 -8.79 -5.34 3.11
N ILE A 492 -7.54 -4.90 3.16
CA ILE A 492 -6.57 -5.26 4.19
C ILE A 492 -6.28 -4.05 5.11
N ALA A 493 -6.65 -4.18 6.38
CA ALA A 493 -6.32 -3.22 7.42
C ALA A 493 -4.86 -3.30 7.85
N PHE A 494 -4.31 -2.17 8.31
CA PHE A 494 -3.00 -2.12 8.95
C PHE A 494 -2.99 -2.99 10.21
N GLY A 495 -2.04 -3.92 10.30
CA GLY A 495 -1.95 -4.89 11.40
C GLY A 495 -2.64 -6.23 11.13
N SER A 496 -3.30 -6.42 9.97
CA SER A 496 -3.99 -7.69 9.66
C SER A 496 -3.05 -8.89 9.79
N VAL A 497 -3.48 -9.93 10.51
CA VAL A 497 -2.75 -11.20 10.68
C VAL A 497 -3.25 -12.19 9.63
N GLN A 498 -2.52 -12.28 8.53
CA GLN A 498 -2.87 -13.09 7.37
C GLN A 498 -2.30 -14.50 7.48
N ILE A 499 -3.11 -15.51 7.18
CA ILE A 499 -2.73 -16.93 7.18
C ILE A 499 -2.69 -17.46 5.74
N PRO A 500 -1.51 -17.53 5.10
CA PRO A 500 -1.34 -18.10 3.76
C PRO A 500 -1.47 -19.65 3.79
N PRO A 501 -1.48 -20.33 2.63
CA PRO A 501 -1.57 -21.80 2.57
C PRO A 501 -0.45 -22.55 3.32
N SER A 502 0.70 -21.92 3.57
CA SER A 502 1.76 -22.50 4.39
C SER A 502 1.43 -22.57 5.89
N GLY A 503 0.38 -21.87 6.34
CA GLY A 503 -0.05 -21.78 7.73
C GLY A 503 0.80 -20.84 8.60
N GLN A 504 1.85 -20.24 8.04
CA GLN A 504 2.77 -19.35 8.75
C GLN A 504 2.24 -17.90 8.76
N PRO A 505 1.97 -17.30 9.94
CA PRO A 505 1.34 -15.98 10.01
C PRO A 505 2.16 -14.85 9.38
N ILE A 506 1.46 -13.88 8.80
CA ILE A 506 2.07 -12.64 8.29
C ILE A 506 1.31 -11.44 8.85
N VAL A 507 1.99 -10.56 9.60
CA VAL A 507 1.42 -9.29 10.06
C VAL A 507 1.66 -8.22 9.00
N LEU A 508 0.60 -7.67 8.41
CA LEU A 508 0.66 -6.75 7.27
C LEU A 508 0.80 -5.29 7.73
N LEU A 509 1.79 -4.56 7.19
CA LEU A 509 2.21 -3.24 7.67
C LEU A 509 2.00 -2.13 6.61
N ASN A 510 2.81 -1.07 6.63
CA ASN A 510 2.59 0.17 5.88
C ASN A 510 2.62 -0.02 4.35
N ASP A 511 3.46 -0.92 3.85
CA ASP A 511 3.61 -1.18 2.41
C ASP A 511 2.75 -2.39 1.96
N ARG A 512 1.77 -2.80 2.77
CA ARG A 512 0.86 -3.92 2.48
C ARG A 512 0.07 -3.67 1.19
N GLN A 513 -0.32 -4.77 0.56
CA GLN A 513 -1.32 -4.73 -0.51
C GLN A 513 -2.65 -4.21 0.03
N THR A 514 -3.39 -3.47 -0.78
CA THR A 514 -4.69 -2.90 -0.36
C THR A 514 -5.80 -3.94 -0.33
N LEU A 515 -5.72 -4.95 -1.19
CA LEU A 515 -6.62 -6.09 -1.28
C LEU A 515 -5.82 -7.39 -1.25
N GLY A 516 -6.37 -8.44 -0.65
CA GLY A 516 -5.79 -9.78 -0.74
C GLY A 516 -6.77 -10.90 -0.43
N GLY A 517 -6.44 -12.09 -0.94
CA GLY A 517 -7.32 -13.27 -0.93
C GLY A 517 -6.91 -14.39 0.02
N TYR A 518 -6.08 -14.10 1.03
CA TYR A 518 -5.82 -15.05 2.12
C TYR A 518 -6.63 -14.67 3.36
N PRO A 519 -7.09 -15.69 4.12
CA PRO A 519 -7.85 -15.47 5.34
C PRO A 519 -7.02 -14.73 6.37
N LYS A 520 -7.70 -13.94 7.20
CA LYS A 520 -7.11 -13.20 8.30
C LYS A 520 -7.79 -13.63 9.60
N ILE A 521 -6.98 -14.01 10.58
CA ILE A 521 -7.46 -14.49 11.88
C ILE A 521 -7.75 -13.32 12.85
N GLY A 522 -7.26 -12.13 12.55
CA GLY A 522 -7.52 -10.93 13.34
C GLY A 522 -6.66 -9.75 12.88
N CYS A 523 -6.63 -8.68 13.67
CA CYS A 523 -5.85 -7.50 13.39
C CYS A 523 -5.09 -7.03 14.63
N VAL A 524 -3.77 -6.88 14.51
CA VAL A 524 -2.91 -6.36 15.57
C VAL A 524 -3.31 -4.93 15.90
N LYS A 525 -3.34 -4.61 17.20
CA LYS A 525 -3.53 -3.25 17.70
C LYS A 525 -2.50 -2.33 17.05
N ALA A 526 -2.94 -1.20 16.48
CA ALA A 526 -2.05 -0.34 15.70
C ALA A 526 -0.82 0.15 16.50
N GLU A 527 -0.97 0.31 17.82
CA GLU A 527 0.10 0.67 18.77
C GLU A 527 1.16 -0.42 18.97
N ASP A 528 0.91 -1.68 18.59
CA ASP A 528 1.90 -2.75 18.71
C ASP A 528 2.68 -2.94 17.40
N CYS A 529 2.14 -2.46 16.27
CA CYS A 529 2.79 -2.57 14.96
C CYS A 529 4.13 -1.83 14.88
N TRP A 530 4.28 -0.65 15.52
CA TRP A 530 5.56 0.06 15.52
C TRP A 530 6.63 -0.66 16.36
N GLN A 531 6.22 -1.41 17.39
CA GLN A 531 7.12 -2.25 18.17
C GLN A 531 7.56 -3.48 17.35
N LEU A 532 6.63 -4.08 16.60
CA LEU A 532 6.96 -5.15 15.65
C LEU A 532 7.95 -4.69 14.59
N ALA A 533 7.74 -3.48 14.06
CA ALA A 533 8.65 -2.82 13.13
C ALA A 533 10.05 -2.54 13.69
N GLN A 534 10.30 -2.79 14.98
CA GLN A 534 11.65 -2.67 15.56
C GLN A 534 12.31 -4.03 15.79
N ARG A 535 11.60 -5.13 15.52
CA ARG A 535 12.14 -6.47 15.69
C ARG A 535 12.91 -6.92 14.46
N GLN A 536 14.05 -7.55 14.70
CA GLN A 536 14.95 -8.13 13.72
C GLN A 536 14.63 -9.62 13.49
N ALA A 537 15.15 -10.18 12.40
CA ALA A 537 15.03 -11.60 12.11
C ALA A 537 15.60 -12.47 13.25
N GLY A 538 14.93 -13.58 13.55
CA GLY A 538 15.25 -14.49 14.65
C GLY A 538 14.73 -14.06 16.03
N GLN A 539 14.30 -12.81 16.21
CA GLN A 539 13.66 -12.40 17.47
C GLN A 539 12.25 -12.97 17.59
N SER A 540 11.81 -13.22 18.82
CA SER A 540 10.51 -13.82 19.12
C SER A 540 9.42 -12.79 19.38
N VAL A 541 8.18 -13.20 19.08
CA VAL A 541 6.94 -12.48 19.34
C VAL A 541 5.85 -13.46 19.77
N ARG A 542 4.91 -12.99 20.60
CA ARG A 542 3.68 -13.72 20.96
C ARG A 542 2.44 -12.94 20.57
N PHE A 543 1.30 -13.61 20.53
CA PHE A 543 0.00 -13.00 20.31
C PHE A 543 -0.89 -13.15 21.54
N GLU A 544 -1.75 -12.16 21.76
CA GLU A 544 -2.80 -12.19 22.77
C GLU A 544 -4.07 -11.60 22.16
N PHE A 545 -5.17 -12.34 22.15
CA PHE A 545 -6.46 -11.77 21.77
C PHE A 545 -6.97 -10.84 22.86
N ILE A 546 -7.47 -9.68 22.44
CA ILE A 546 -8.06 -8.69 23.34
C ILE A 546 -9.52 -8.44 22.98
N GLU A 547 -10.29 -8.01 23.98
CA GLU A 547 -11.68 -7.62 23.81
C GLU A 547 -11.79 -6.21 23.21
N TRP A 548 -12.97 -5.93 22.64
CA TRP A 548 -13.30 -4.59 22.18
C TRP A 548 -13.72 -3.74 23.38
N ASP A 549 -13.06 -2.59 23.55
CA ASP A 549 -13.47 -1.55 24.50
C ASP A 549 -14.87 -0.99 24.21
#